data_AF-I0SD39-F1
#
_entry.id   AF-I0SD39-F1
#
_cell.length_a   1.000
_cell.length_b   1.000
_cell.length_c   1.000
_cell.angle_alpha   90.00
_cell.angle_beta   90.00
_cell.angle_gamma   90.00
#
_symmetry.space_group_name_H-M   'P 1'
#
loop_
_entity.id
_entity.type
_entity.pdbx_description
1 polymer ?
#
loop_
_entity_poly.entity_id
_entity_poly.type
_entity_poly.pdbx_seq_one_letter_code
_entity_poly.pdbx_strand_id
1 'polypeptide(L)'
;MLDFKQKGQAARAEFSDLVKQFQRFYPKLTLERTSNWMNQAQILRPHFWNYLCGYGDITEPMFALRLYGKPRDFGVSLEVSFIERKKDETSLTKQNRVLQVPIATPVYYLTQINGVSQRFAGTEENRQYLSQQVKTGQVRKVLVKYDVDLAQATSIRQVLDELQAAMITLIPFYEATRKL
;
A
#
# COMPACT_ATOMS: atom_id res chain seq x y z
N MET A 1 -18.99 7.85 23.25
CA MET A 1 -17.52 7.66 23.22
C MET A 1 -17.12 6.18 23.31
N LEU A 2 -17.73 5.38 24.20
CA LEU A 2 -17.48 3.93 24.31
C LEU A 2 -17.85 3.14 23.03
N ASP A 3 -18.98 3.48 22.41
CA ASP A 3 -19.47 2.84 21.17
C ASP A 3 -18.52 3.02 19.98
N PHE A 4 -17.99 4.23 19.76
CA PHE A 4 -16.99 4.48 18.71
C PHE A 4 -15.68 3.72 18.93
N LYS A 5 -15.27 3.55 20.19
CA LYS A 5 -14.08 2.74 20.52
C LYS A 5 -14.31 1.26 20.20
N GLN A 6 -15.47 0.72 20.57
CA GLN A 6 -15.84 -0.67 20.26
C GLN A 6 -15.93 -0.91 18.76
N LYS A 7 -16.63 -0.05 18.01
CA LYS A 7 -16.72 -0.11 16.54
C LYS A 7 -15.36 -0.04 15.86
N GLY A 8 -14.49 0.86 16.33
CA GLY A 8 -13.12 0.96 15.82
C GLY A 8 -12.26 -0.28 16.10
N GLN A 9 -12.43 -0.91 17.27
CA GLN A 9 -11.77 -2.17 17.60
C GLN A 9 -12.28 -3.34 16.76
N ALA A 10 -13.60 -3.41 16.52
CA ALA A 10 -14.20 -4.40 15.65
C ALA A 10 -13.70 -4.26 14.21
N ALA A 11 -13.72 -3.05 13.65
CA ALA A 11 -13.21 -2.79 12.30
C ALA A 11 -11.70 -3.11 12.19
N ARG A 12 -10.90 -2.86 13.23
CA ARG A 12 -9.49 -3.26 13.26
C ARG A 12 -9.32 -4.77 13.27
N ALA A 13 -10.18 -5.48 13.99
CA ALA A 13 -10.18 -6.94 14.04
C ALA A 13 -10.51 -7.54 12.67
N GLU A 14 -11.56 -7.06 12.02
CA GLU A 14 -11.94 -7.47 10.66
C GLU A 14 -10.84 -7.20 9.64
N PHE A 15 -10.25 -5.99 9.64
CA PHE A 15 -9.12 -5.70 8.78
C PHE A 15 -7.92 -6.61 9.05
N SER A 16 -7.62 -6.89 10.33
CA SER A 16 -6.54 -7.80 10.70
C SER A 16 -6.81 -9.24 10.27
N ASP A 17 -8.07 -9.67 10.28
CA ASP A 17 -8.48 -10.98 9.80
C ASP A 17 -8.35 -11.09 8.28
N LEU A 18 -8.81 -10.08 7.53
CA LEU A 18 -8.59 -9.99 6.08
C LEU A 18 -7.10 -10.11 5.72
N VAL A 19 -6.23 -9.34 6.40
CA VAL A 19 -4.77 -9.40 6.17
C VAL A 19 -4.22 -10.80 6.44
N LYS A 20 -4.66 -11.47 7.52
CA LYS A 20 -4.24 -12.84 7.84
C LYS A 20 -4.72 -13.83 6.79
N GLN A 21 -5.97 -13.75 6.37
CA GLN A 21 -6.52 -14.63 5.33
C GLN A 21 -5.74 -14.45 4.02
N PHE A 22 -5.45 -13.21 3.63
CA PHE A 22 -4.64 -12.92 2.45
C PHE A 22 -3.19 -13.44 2.58
N GLN A 23 -2.55 -13.26 3.74
CA GLN A 23 -1.18 -13.74 3.95
C GLN A 23 -1.05 -15.27 3.87
N ARG A 24 -2.12 -16.05 4.10
CA ARG A 24 -2.08 -17.52 3.95
C ARG A 24 -1.70 -17.97 2.54
N PHE A 25 -1.99 -17.17 1.51
CA PHE A 25 -1.56 -17.44 0.14
C PHE A 25 -0.05 -17.21 -0.07
N TYR A 26 0.58 -16.43 0.81
CA TYR A 26 1.99 -16.03 0.75
C TYR A 26 2.68 -16.32 2.08
N PRO A 27 2.81 -17.60 2.49
CA PRO A 27 3.28 -17.98 3.83
C PRO A 27 4.71 -17.54 4.14
N LYS A 28 5.47 -17.19 3.10
CA LYS A 28 6.84 -16.67 3.19
C LYS A 28 6.89 -15.19 3.59
N LEU A 29 5.78 -14.46 3.51
CA LEU A 29 5.67 -13.09 3.97
C LEU A 29 5.23 -13.07 5.43
N THR A 30 5.88 -12.24 6.24
CA THR A 30 5.52 -12.04 7.65
C THR A 30 4.66 -10.78 7.82
N LEU A 31 3.79 -10.78 8.82
CA LEU A 31 2.92 -9.63 9.10
C LEU A 31 3.50 -8.76 10.20
N GLU A 32 3.51 -7.46 9.96
CA GLU A 32 3.69 -6.48 11.01
C GLU A 32 2.43 -6.30 11.86
N ARG A 33 2.54 -5.53 12.94
CA ARG A 33 1.37 -5.17 13.74
C ARG A 33 0.45 -4.24 12.95
N THR A 34 -0.82 -4.64 12.77
CA THR A 34 -1.88 -3.76 12.24
C THR A 34 -1.93 -2.46 13.04
N SER A 35 -2.01 -1.34 12.33
CA SER A 35 -2.00 0.01 12.91
C SER A 35 -3.00 0.17 14.05
N ASN A 36 -2.65 1.02 15.02
CA ASN A 36 -3.47 1.22 16.21
C ASN A 36 -4.61 2.20 15.91
N TRP A 37 -5.84 1.80 16.22
CA TRP A 37 -7.04 2.62 16.04
C TRP A 37 -6.94 3.98 16.75
N MET A 38 -6.39 4.03 17.97
CA MET A 38 -6.31 5.28 18.73
C MET A 38 -5.44 6.33 18.04
N ASN A 39 -4.34 5.92 17.41
CA ASN A 39 -3.47 6.82 16.66
C ASN A 39 -4.16 7.33 15.38
N GLN A 40 -5.12 6.58 14.85
CA GLN A 40 -5.91 6.93 13.66
C GLN A 40 -7.07 7.87 13.99
N ALA A 41 -7.75 7.62 15.11
CA ALA A 41 -8.85 8.45 15.59
C ALA A 41 -8.38 9.88 15.98
N GLN A 42 -7.17 10.02 16.52
CA GLN A 42 -6.60 11.32 16.92
C GLN A 42 -6.42 12.32 15.77
N ILE A 43 -6.20 11.83 14.55
CA ILE A 43 -6.01 12.66 13.36
C ILE A 43 -7.18 12.55 12.38
N LEU A 44 -8.32 11.99 12.81
CA LEU A 44 -9.52 11.75 12.01
C LEU A 44 -9.25 11.01 10.69
N ARG A 45 -8.23 10.15 10.65
CA ARG A 45 -7.94 9.29 9.49
C ARG A 45 -8.20 7.85 9.90
N PRO A 46 -9.41 7.29 9.67
CA PRO A 46 -9.72 5.91 10.06
C PRO A 46 -9.11 4.93 9.04
N HIS A 47 -7.79 4.98 8.83
CA HIS A 47 -7.12 4.16 7.83
C HIS A 47 -6.28 3.10 8.54
N PHE A 48 -6.73 1.86 8.49
CA PHE A 48 -5.90 0.73 8.93
C PHE A 48 -4.84 0.41 7.89
N TRP A 49 -3.69 -0.04 8.35
CA TRP A 49 -2.69 -0.66 7.48
C TRP A 49 -1.97 -1.80 8.18
N ASN A 50 -1.43 -2.69 7.37
CA ASN A 50 -0.51 -3.74 7.78
C ASN A 50 0.56 -3.93 6.70
N TYR A 51 1.80 -4.18 7.11
CA TYR A 51 2.90 -4.46 6.19
C TYR A 51 3.08 -5.98 6.07
N LEU A 52 3.17 -6.47 4.84
CA LEU A 52 3.53 -7.84 4.52
C LEU A 52 5.02 -7.84 4.15
N CYS A 53 5.86 -8.10 5.14
CA CYS A 53 7.31 -8.09 5.03
C CYS A 53 7.77 -9.29 4.21
N GLY A 54 8.44 -9.02 3.09
CA GLY A 54 9.13 -10.03 2.30
C GLY A 54 10.55 -10.29 2.80
N TYR A 55 11.34 -10.97 1.96
CA TYR A 55 12.75 -11.24 2.25
C TYR A 55 13.56 -9.94 2.35
N GLY A 56 14.64 -9.94 3.14
CA GLY A 56 15.55 -8.80 3.32
C GLY A 56 15.32 -8.02 4.62
N ASP A 57 15.91 -6.83 4.70
CA ASP A 57 15.86 -5.97 5.90
C ASP A 57 14.49 -5.25 6.00
N ILE A 58 14.11 -4.85 7.21
CA ILE A 58 12.92 -4.03 7.51
C ILE A 58 12.98 -2.64 6.86
N THR A 59 14.17 -2.21 6.45
CA THR A 59 14.40 -0.96 5.72
C THR A 59 14.04 -1.06 4.23
N GLU A 60 13.88 -2.28 3.71
CA GLU A 60 13.61 -2.54 2.30
C GLU A 60 12.14 -2.33 1.94
N PRO A 61 11.83 -1.94 0.68
CA PRO A 61 10.46 -1.92 0.19
C PRO A 61 9.80 -3.30 0.25
N MET A 62 8.53 -3.34 0.63
CA MET A 62 7.71 -4.49 0.92
C MET A 62 6.27 -4.23 0.45
N PHE A 63 5.38 -5.20 0.63
CA PHE A 63 3.97 -4.97 0.40
C PHE A 63 3.33 -4.34 1.64
N ALA A 64 2.32 -3.52 1.43
CA ALA A 64 1.42 -3.11 2.49
C ALA A 64 -0.02 -3.18 2.02
N LEU A 65 -0.91 -3.56 2.93
CA LEU A 65 -2.34 -3.44 2.72
C LEU A 65 -2.84 -2.24 3.51
N ARG A 66 -3.59 -1.35 2.87
CA ARG A 66 -4.08 -0.12 3.51
C ARG A 66 -5.53 0.16 3.15
N LEU A 67 -6.37 0.32 4.16
CA LEU A 67 -7.75 0.78 4.01
C LEU A 67 -7.75 2.22 3.48
N TYR A 68 -8.59 2.50 2.49
CA TYR A 68 -8.82 3.84 1.94
C TYR A 68 -10.31 4.14 1.82
N GLY A 69 -10.63 5.41 1.59
CA GLY A 69 -11.93 5.83 1.09
C GLY A 69 -12.84 6.49 2.11
N LYS A 70 -14.12 6.56 1.75
CA LYS A 70 -15.22 7.19 2.48
C LYS A 70 -16.34 6.17 2.65
N PRO A 71 -17.32 6.37 3.55
CA PRO A 71 -18.33 5.35 3.88
C PRO A 71 -19.10 4.72 2.71
N ARG A 72 -19.19 5.37 1.54
CA ARG A 72 -19.90 4.86 0.34
C ARG A 72 -18.97 4.42 -0.81
N ASP A 73 -17.68 4.61 -0.63
CA ASP A 73 -16.64 4.35 -1.65
C ASP A 73 -15.34 4.10 -0.91
N PHE A 74 -15.13 2.85 -0.51
CA PHE A 74 -14.00 2.42 0.31
C PHE A 74 -13.51 1.06 -0.12
N GLY A 75 -12.24 0.82 0.18
CA GLY A 75 -11.59 -0.42 -0.19
C GLY A 75 -10.28 -0.62 0.53
N VAL A 76 -9.53 -1.61 0.09
CA VAL A 76 -8.14 -1.80 0.49
C VAL A 76 -7.24 -1.64 -0.72
N SER A 77 -6.13 -0.95 -0.50
CA SER A 77 -5.08 -0.79 -1.49
C SER A 77 -3.92 -1.71 -1.12
N LEU A 78 -3.54 -2.59 -2.04
CA LEU A 78 -2.24 -3.25 -1.96
C LEU A 78 -1.21 -2.31 -2.57
N GLU A 79 -0.09 -2.11 -1.89
CA GLU A 79 0.94 -1.17 -2.30
C GLU A 79 2.35 -1.73 -2.16
N VAL A 80 3.25 -1.36 -3.07
CA VAL A 80 4.70 -1.52 -2.90
C VAL A 80 5.24 -0.27 -2.21
N SER A 81 5.70 -0.42 -0.98
CA SER A 81 6.01 0.67 -0.05
C SER A 81 7.05 0.25 0.98
N PHE A 82 7.54 1.15 1.82
CA PHE A 82 8.43 0.81 2.94
C PHE A 82 7.94 1.45 4.24
N ILE A 83 8.48 0.97 5.36
CA ILE A 83 8.16 1.51 6.69
C ILE A 83 8.97 2.80 6.88
N GLU A 84 8.31 3.96 6.73
CA GLU A 84 9.00 5.26 6.73
C GLU A 84 9.89 5.51 7.96
N ARG A 85 9.43 5.10 9.15
CA ARG A 85 10.18 5.23 10.42
C ARG A 85 11.38 4.29 10.55
N LYS A 86 11.55 3.33 9.64
CA LYS A 86 12.63 2.34 9.59
C LYS A 86 13.56 2.54 8.40
N LYS A 87 13.32 3.56 7.57
CA LYS A 87 14.11 3.81 6.36
C LYS A 87 15.59 4.04 6.67
N ASP A 88 16.44 3.61 5.76
CA ASP A 88 17.87 3.95 5.71
C ASP A 88 18.16 4.92 4.54
N GLU A 89 19.45 5.11 4.25
CA GLU A 89 19.94 5.98 3.17
C GLU A 89 19.57 5.47 1.76
N THR A 90 19.34 4.15 1.63
CA THR A 90 19.05 3.47 0.36
C THR A 90 17.57 3.22 0.12
N SER A 91 16.74 3.20 1.16
CA SER A 91 15.31 2.85 1.07
C SER A 91 14.55 3.67 0.02
N LEU A 92 14.81 4.98 -0.08
CA LEU A 92 14.15 5.85 -1.06
C LEU A 92 14.58 5.53 -2.49
N THR A 93 15.88 5.34 -2.71
CA THR A 93 16.44 4.99 -4.01
C THR A 93 15.85 3.67 -4.49
N LYS A 94 15.81 2.66 -3.61
CA LYS A 94 15.21 1.35 -3.90
C LYS A 94 13.72 1.45 -4.18
N GLN A 95 12.97 2.20 -3.36
CA GLN A 95 11.55 2.43 -3.59
C GLN A 95 11.28 3.07 -4.95
N ASN A 96 12.05 4.07 -5.36
CA ASN A 96 11.81 4.77 -6.62
C ASN A 96 12.15 3.92 -7.87
N ARG A 97 12.77 2.74 -7.72
CA ARG A 97 12.96 1.78 -8.81
C ARG A 97 11.65 1.20 -9.35
N VAL A 98 10.54 1.37 -8.64
CA VAL A 98 9.21 1.05 -9.19
C VAL A 98 8.94 1.76 -10.52
N LEU A 99 9.55 2.92 -10.77
CA LEU A 99 9.45 3.65 -12.03
C LEU A 99 10.23 3.01 -13.18
N GLN A 100 11.08 2.01 -12.92
CA GLN A 100 11.81 1.26 -13.95
C GLN A 100 10.92 0.21 -14.62
N VAL A 101 9.74 -0.07 -14.07
CA VAL A 101 8.81 -1.08 -14.55
C VAL A 101 7.70 -0.39 -15.36
N PRO A 102 7.35 -0.87 -16.56
CA PRO A 102 6.17 -0.40 -17.27
C PRO A 102 4.91 -0.53 -16.41
N ILE A 103 4.00 0.44 -16.53
CA ILE A 103 2.77 0.47 -15.75
C ILE A 103 1.56 0.58 -16.69
N ALA A 104 0.48 -0.08 -16.28
CA ALA A 104 -0.82 0.02 -16.93
C ALA A 104 -1.93 0.02 -15.87
N THR A 105 -3.13 0.42 -16.27
CA THR A 105 -4.32 0.26 -15.44
C THR A 105 -4.53 -1.21 -15.07
N PRO A 106 -5.07 -1.51 -13.88
CA PRO A 106 -5.63 -0.57 -12.89
C PRO A 106 -4.60 -0.05 -11.87
N VAL A 107 -3.31 -0.37 -12.04
CA VAL A 107 -2.24 0.11 -11.16
C VAL A 107 -2.08 1.62 -11.30
N TYR A 108 -1.72 2.31 -10.21
CA TYR A 108 -1.49 3.75 -10.21
C TYR A 108 -0.33 4.14 -9.30
N TYR A 109 0.18 5.35 -9.49
CA TYR A 109 1.19 5.92 -8.60
C TYR A 109 0.58 6.84 -7.55
N LEU A 110 1.15 6.81 -6.36
CA LEU A 110 0.89 7.79 -5.31
C LEU A 110 2.21 8.43 -4.88
N THR A 111 2.30 9.75 -4.97
CA THR A 111 3.46 10.53 -4.55
C THR A 111 3.04 11.69 -3.66
N GLN A 112 3.97 12.29 -2.93
CA GLN A 112 3.77 13.54 -2.21
C GLN A 112 4.55 14.66 -2.88
N ILE A 113 3.84 15.72 -3.27
CA ILE A 113 4.39 16.95 -3.82
C ILE A 113 3.92 18.10 -2.92
N ASN A 114 4.86 18.88 -2.38
CA ASN A 114 4.58 19.97 -1.43
C ASN A 114 3.71 19.56 -0.23
N GLY A 115 3.95 18.36 0.31
CA GLY A 115 3.19 17.82 1.45
C GLY A 115 1.80 17.28 1.11
N VAL A 116 1.36 17.39 -0.15
CA VAL A 116 0.05 16.92 -0.61
C VAL A 116 0.22 15.60 -1.35
N SER A 117 -0.61 14.61 -1.00
CA SER A 117 -0.63 13.32 -1.72
C SER A 117 -1.36 13.47 -3.04
N GLN A 118 -0.70 13.07 -4.13
CA GLN A 118 -1.22 13.13 -5.49
C GLN A 118 -1.24 11.74 -6.11
N ARG A 119 -2.38 11.41 -6.74
CA ARG A 119 -2.61 10.16 -7.47
C ARG A 119 -2.38 10.40 -8.96
N PHE A 120 -1.57 9.55 -9.58
CA PHE A 120 -1.32 9.57 -11.02
C PHE A 120 -1.77 8.25 -11.63
N ALA A 121 -2.52 8.30 -12.73
CA ALA A 121 -2.93 7.10 -13.46
C ALA A 121 -1.72 6.28 -13.92
N GLY A 122 -1.85 4.96 -13.98
CA GLY A 122 -0.84 4.05 -14.51
C GLY A 122 -0.70 4.18 -16.02
N THR A 123 -0.02 5.22 -16.47
CA THR A 123 0.31 5.46 -17.87
C THR A 123 1.81 5.71 -18.03
N GLU A 124 2.31 5.51 -19.24
CA GLU A 124 3.72 5.72 -19.57
C GLU A 124 4.11 7.20 -19.43
N GLU A 125 3.23 8.13 -19.80
CA GLU A 125 3.44 9.57 -19.66
C GLU A 125 3.66 9.95 -18.19
N ASN A 126 2.82 9.43 -17.29
CA ASN A 126 2.97 9.67 -15.85
C ASN A 126 4.23 9.00 -15.28
N ARG A 127 4.61 7.82 -15.78
CA ARG A 127 5.86 7.16 -15.38
C ARG A 127 7.08 7.99 -15.76
N GLN A 128 7.13 8.52 -16.98
CA GLN A 128 8.22 9.36 -17.46
C GLN A 128 8.28 10.69 -16.70
N TYR A 129 7.12 11.33 -16.50
CA TYR A 129 7.00 12.55 -15.69
C TYR A 129 7.58 12.32 -14.29
N LEU A 130 7.08 11.32 -13.55
CA LEU A 130 7.52 11.03 -12.18
C LEU A 130 9.01 10.63 -12.13
N SER A 131 9.51 9.93 -13.15
CA SER A 131 10.95 9.61 -13.26
C SER A 131 11.80 10.88 -13.34
N GLN A 132 11.36 11.89 -14.08
CA GLN A 132 12.04 13.17 -14.14
C GLN A 132 11.91 13.93 -12.81
N GLN A 133 10.73 13.93 -12.18
CA GLN A 133 10.51 14.60 -10.90
C GLN A 133 11.35 14.03 -9.76
N VAL A 134 11.59 12.71 -9.76
CA VAL A 134 12.51 12.07 -8.81
C VAL A 134 13.94 12.51 -9.06
N LYS A 135 14.39 12.54 -10.33
CA LYS A 135 15.75 12.97 -10.71
C LYS A 135 16.03 14.43 -10.34
N THR A 136 15.04 15.31 -10.46
CA THR A 136 15.16 16.73 -10.10
C THR A 136 14.92 17.01 -8.62
N GLY A 137 14.62 15.98 -7.82
CA GLY A 137 14.38 16.10 -6.37
C GLY A 137 13.02 16.70 -5.99
N GLN A 138 12.14 16.97 -6.94
CA GLN A 138 10.79 17.50 -6.67
C GLN A 138 9.86 16.44 -6.07
N VAL A 139 10.05 15.17 -6.45
CA VAL A 139 9.36 14.03 -5.87
C VAL A 139 10.36 13.18 -5.09
N ARG A 140 10.15 13.07 -3.78
CA ARG A 140 11.01 12.25 -2.91
C ARG A 140 10.74 10.75 -3.04
N LYS A 141 9.46 10.37 -3.17
CA LYS A 141 9.01 8.97 -3.06
C LYS A 141 7.81 8.70 -3.97
N VAL A 142 7.89 7.64 -4.76
CA VAL A 142 6.77 7.11 -5.55
C VAL A 142 6.35 5.74 -5.03
N LEU A 143 5.07 5.62 -4.68
CA LEU A 143 4.43 4.34 -4.34
C LEU A 143 3.65 3.83 -5.56
N VAL A 144 3.57 2.51 -5.68
CA VAL A 144 2.71 1.83 -6.66
C VAL A 144 1.59 1.15 -5.91
N LYS A 145 0.36 1.35 -6.36
CA LYS A 145 -0.84 0.92 -5.67
C LYS A 145 -1.83 0.26 -6.62
N TYR A 146 -2.56 -0.72 -6.09
CA TYR A 146 -3.69 -1.38 -6.72
C TYR A 146 -4.85 -1.37 -5.70
N ASP A 147 -5.99 -0.81 -6.10
CA ASP A 147 -7.18 -0.73 -5.25
C ASP A 147 -8.10 -1.95 -5.46
N VAL A 148 -8.63 -2.48 -4.36
CA VAL A 148 -9.67 -3.50 -4.32
C VAL A 148 -10.88 -2.90 -3.61
N ASP A 149 -11.99 -2.79 -4.34
CA ASP A 149 -13.22 -2.16 -3.87
C ASP A 149 -13.96 -3.08 -2.89
N LEU A 150 -14.21 -2.58 -1.68
CA LEU A 150 -14.98 -3.29 -0.66
C LEU A 150 -16.45 -2.86 -0.60
N ALA A 151 -16.80 -1.71 -1.16
CA ALA A 151 -18.17 -1.21 -1.20
C ALA A 151 -19.05 -2.04 -2.16
N GLN A 152 -18.45 -2.63 -3.20
CA GLN A 152 -19.12 -3.52 -4.15
C GLN A 152 -18.82 -5.01 -3.94
N ALA A 153 -18.01 -5.36 -2.94
CA ALA A 153 -17.65 -6.75 -2.68
C ALA A 153 -18.85 -7.55 -2.17
N THR A 154 -19.13 -8.69 -2.80
CA THR A 154 -20.25 -9.57 -2.43
C THR A 154 -19.84 -10.68 -1.46
N SER A 155 -18.54 -10.95 -1.32
CA SER A 155 -18.00 -11.94 -0.40
C SER A 155 -16.53 -11.71 -0.08
N ILE A 156 -16.06 -12.26 1.05
CA ILE A 156 -14.63 -12.26 1.39
C ILE A 156 -13.78 -12.98 0.36
N ARG A 157 -14.30 -14.04 -0.26
CA ARG A 157 -13.58 -14.81 -1.29
C ARG A 157 -13.29 -13.94 -2.52
N GLN A 158 -14.27 -13.18 -2.98
CA GLN A 158 -14.08 -12.22 -4.08
C GLN A 158 -12.95 -11.23 -3.76
N VAL A 159 -12.95 -10.65 -2.56
CA VAL A 159 -11.90 -9.71 -2.11
C VAL A 159 -10.52 -10.37 -2.12
N LEU A 160 -10.41 -11.60 -1.63
CA LEU A 160 -9.15 -12.34 -1.61
C LEU A 160 -8.66 -12.70 -3.01
N ASP A 161 -9.55 -13.03 -3.94
CA ASP A 161 -9.22 -13.30 -5.34
C ASP A 161 -8.71 -12.02 -6.04
N GLU A 162 -9.37 -10.88 -5.82
CA GLU A 162 -8.93 -9.56 -6.32
C GLU A 162 -7.58 -9.15 -5.72
N LEU A 163 -7.34 -9.40 -4.42
CA LEU A 163 -6.05 -9.14 -3.78
C LEU A 163 -4.92 -10.04 -4.33
N GLN A 164 -5.23 -11.28 -4.72
CA GLN A 164 -4.25 -12.14 -5.38
C GLN A 164 -3.89 -11.62 -6.78
N ALA A 165 -4.87 -11.15 -7.55
CA ALA A 165 -4.63 -10.49 -8.83
C ALA A 165 -3.80 -9.21 -8.67
N ALA A 166 -4.10 -8.40 -7.65
CA ALA A 166 -3.33 -7.23 -7.29
C ALA A 166 -1.88 -7.60 -6.94
N MET A 167 -1.66 -8.66 -6.14
CA MET A 167 -0.33 -9.12 -5.79
C MET A 167 0.48 -9.50 -7.03
N ILE A 168 -0.07 -10.37 -7.88
CA ILE A 168 0.60 -10.82 -9.12
C ILE A 168 1.01 -9.61 -9.97
N THR A 169 0.11 -8.63 -10.10
CA THR A 169 0.36 -7.39 -10.84
C THR A 169 1.47 -6.54 -10.22
N LEU A 170 1.61 -6.54 -8.89
CA LEU A 170 2.60 -5.73 -8.17
C LEU A 170 3.96 -6.42 -7.96
N ILE A 171 4.08 -7.73 -8.18
CA ILE A 171 5.34 -8.47 -8.06
C ILE A 171 6.48 -7.85 -8.89
N PRO A 172 6.30 -7.48 -10.17
CA PRO A 172 7.39 -6.89 -10.96
C PRO A 172 7.92 -5.58 -10.36
N PHE A 173 7.02 -4.75 -9.82
CA PHE A 173 7.40 -3.50 -9.13
C PHE A 173 8.16 -3.80 -7.85
N TYR A 174 7.68 -4.74 -7.04
CA TYR A 174 8.38 -5.19 -5.84
C TYR A 174 9.78 -5.71 -6.17
N GLU A 175 9.92 -6.61 -7.13
CA GLU A 175 11.21 -7.16 -7.55
C GLU A 175 12.18 -6.07 -8.05
N ALA A 176 11.69 -5.08 -8.79
CA ALA A 176 12.51 -3.95 -9.23
C ALA A 176 13.12 -3.17 -8.05
N THR A 177 12.41 -3.09 -6.91
CA THR A 177 12.96 -2.47 -5.69
C THR A 177 14.04 -3.32 -5.01
N ARG A 178 14.13 -4.62 -5.33
CA ARG A 178 15.08 -5.57 -4.73
C ARG A 178 16.37 -5.74 -5.51
N LYS A 179 16.35 -5.43 -6.81
CA LYS A 179 17.57 -5.42 -7.62
C LYS A 179 18.47 -4.29 -7.12
N LEU A 180 19.77 -4.56 -6.98
CA LEU A 180 20.82 -3.54 -6.82
C LEU A 180 21.35 -3.19 -8.20
#